data_AF-E6X1R1-F1
#
_entry.id   AF-E6X1R1-F1
#
_cell.length_a   1.000
_cell.length_b   1.000
_cell.length_c   1.000
_cell.angle_alpha   90.00
_cell.angle_beta   90.00
_cell.angle_gamma   90.00
#
_symmetry.space_group_name_H-M   'P 1'
#
loop_
_entity.id
_entity.type
_entity.pdbx_description
1 polymer ?
#
loop_
_entity_poly.entity_id
_entity_poly.type
_entity_poly.pdbx_seq_one_letter_code
_entity_poly.pdbx_strand_id
1 'polypeptide(L)' 'MRYLIIFALLLTASNARVSCKQMKSCAEACEYLADGYQSLDRDRDGIPCEKLCHRPCKKETPKKKKKKG' A
#
# COMPACT_ATOMS: atom_id res chain seq x y z
N MET A 1 42.05 -1.02 -2.52
CA MET A 1 41.29 0.00 -3.29
C MET A 1 40.20 -0.59 -4.17
N ARG A 2 40.43 -1.71 -4.87
CA ARG A 2 39.45 -2.32 -5.79
C ARG A 2 38.24 -2.99 -5.10
N TYR A 3 38.39 -3.43 -3.85
CA TYR A 3 37.28 -3.98 -3.04
C TYR A 3 36.39 -2.91 -2.38
N LEU A 4 36.92 -1.70 -2.13
CA LEU A 4 36.15 -0.61 -1.49
C LEU A 4 35.05 -0.07 -2.41
N ILE A 5 35.25 -0.12 -3.72
CA ILE A 5 34.24 0.29 -4.72
C ILE A 5 33.08 -0.72 -4.78
N ILE A 6 33.36 -2.02 -4.57
CA ILE A 6 32.34 -3.08 -4.63
C ILE A 6 31.39 -3.00 -3.42
N PHE A 7 31.90 -2.63 -2.23
CA PHE A 7 31.09 -2.52 -1.00
C PHE A 7 30.07 -1.37 -1.03
N ALA A 8 30.34 -0.31 -1.80
CA ALA A 8 29.45 0.85 -1.92
C ALA A 8 28.21 0.59 -2.81
N LEU A 9 28.29 -0.33 -3.76
CA LEU A 9 27.20 -0.63 -4.71
C LEU A 9 26.10 -1.53 -4.14
N LEU A 10 26.36 -2.25 -3.05
CA LEU A 10 25.40 -3.19 -2.45
C LEU A 10 24.46 -2.54 -1.43
N LEU A 11 24.70 -1.29 -1.03
CA LEU A 11 24.11 -0.72 0.20
C LEU A 11 22.88 0.19 -0.02
N THR A 12 22.35 0.33 -1.23
CA THR A 12 21.22 1.24 -1.50
C THR A 12 19.97 0.49 -1.98
N ALA A 13 19.47 -0.45 -1.18
CA ALA A 13 18.10 -0.94 -1.31
C ALA A 13 17.19 -0.04 -0.46
N SER A 14 16.77 1.09 -1.02
CA SER A 14 15.70 1.89 -0.44
C SER A 14 14.41 1.08 -0.54
N ASN A 15 14.02 0.41 0.54
CA ASN A 15 12.72 -0.24 0.66
C ASN A 15 11.62 0.82 0.47
N ALA A 16 11.13 0.95 -0.76
CA ALA A 16 9.99 1.77 -1.11
C ALA A 16 8.75 1.19 -0.42
N ARG A 17 8.54 1.59 0.84
CA ARG A 17 7.34 1.21 1.59
C ARG A 17 6.15 1.87 0.92
N VAL A 18 5.20 1.05 0.49
CA VAL A 18 3.91 1.52 -0.02
C VAL A 18 3.23 2.30 1.11
N SER A 19 2.91 3.56 0.84
CA SER A 19 2.30 4.46 1.82
C SER A 19 0.98 5.00 1.32
N CYS A 20 0.07 5.31 2.25
CA CYS A 20 -1.23 5.89 1.95
C CYS A 20 -1.19 7.19 1.11
N LYS A 21 -0.05 7.89 1.09
CA LYS A 21 0.14 9.11 0.30
C LYS A 21 0.36 8.84 -1.19
N GLN A 22 0.78 7.64 -1.56
CA GLN A 22 1.02 7.24 -2.94
C GLN A 22 -0.26 6.79 -3.64
N MET A 23 -1.22 6.28 -2.87
CA MET A 23 -2.50 5.78 -3.37
C MET A 23 -3.52 6.90 -3.43
N LYS A 24 -4.41 6.85 -4.44
CA LYS A 24 -5.44 7.90 -4.64
C LYS A 24 -6.86 7.40 -4.45
N SER A 25 -7.04 6.10 -4.25
CA SER A 25 -8.35 5.49 -4.11
C SER A 25 -8.38 4.42 -3.03
N CYS A 26 -9.55 4.25 -2.40
CA CYS A 26 -9.77 3.17 -1.44
C CYS A 26 -9.65 1.78 -2.09
N ALA A 27 -10.05 1.64 -3.36
CA ALA A 27 -9.94 0.37 -4.08
C ALA A 27 -8.48 -0.07 -4.21
N GLU A 28 -7.60 0.83 -4.62
CA GLU A 28 -6.16 0.60 -4.71
C GLU A 28 -5.57 0.21 -3.35
N ALA A 29 -5.94 0.92 -2.27
CA ALA A 29 -5.50 0.58 -0.93
C ALA A 29 -5.96 -0.80 -0.45
N CYS A 30 -7.16 -1.23 -0.85
CA CYS A 30 -7.64 -2.58 -0.56
C CYS A 30 -6.85 -3.68 -1.28
N GLU A 31 -6.49 -3.46 -2.55
CA GLU A 31 -5.68 -4.42 -3.31
C GLU A 31 -4.30 -4.59 -2.66
N TYR A 32 -3.63 -3.49 -2.29
CA TYR A 32 -2.36 -3.57 -1.57
C TYR A 32 -2.50 -4.23 -0.20
N LEU A 33 -3.60 -3.98 0.54
CA LEU A 33 -3.83 -4.68 1.80
C LEU A 33 -4.01 -6.19 1.58
N ALA A 34 -4.67 -6.60 0.48
CA ALA A 34 -4.83 -8.00 0.09
C ALA A 34 -3.51 -8.66 -0.33
N ASP A 35 -2.62 -7.91 -0.98
CA ASP A 35 -1.25 -8.34 -1.34
C ASP A 35 -0.32 -8.51 -0.12
N GLY A 36 -0.80 -8.16 1.08
CA GLY A 36 -0.06 -8.35 2.33
C GLY A 36 0.61 -7.09 2.87
N TYR A 37 0.30 -5.91 2.33
CA TYR A 37 0.77 -4.63 2.87
C TYR A 37 -0.02 -4.21 4.12
N GLN A 38 0.11 -4.99 5.19
CA GLN A 38 -0.53 -4.72 6.49
C GLN A 38 -0.12 -3.36 7.09
N SER A 39 1.00 -2.78 6.65
CA SER A 39 1.42 -1.44 7.08
C SER A 39 0.43 -0.32 6.71
N LEU A 40 -0.52 -0.59 5.81
CA LEU A 40 -1.58 0.32 5.38
C LEU A 40 -2.75 0.37 6.37
N ASP A 41 -2.93 -0.70 7.16
CA ASP A 41 -3.95 -0.89 8.19
C ASP A 41 -3.23 -1.00 9.56
N ARG A 42 -2.96 0.15 10.17
CA ARG A 42 -2.08 0.25 11.34
C ARG A 42 -2.72 -0.29 12.61
N ASP A 43 -4.02 -0.14 12.73
CA ASP A 43 -4.86 -0.54 13.85
C ASP A 43 -5.48 -1.93 13.66
N ARG A 44 -5.35 -2.51 12.45
CA ARG A 44 -5.77 -3.88 12.10
C ARG A 44 -7.28 -4.06 12.19
N ASP A 45 -8.02 -3.02 11.88
CA ASP A 45 -9.48 -3.02 11.85
C ASP A 45 -10.03 -3.43 10.46
N GLY A 46 -9.13 -3.63 9.49
CA GLY A 46 -9.44 -3.97 8.11
C GLY A 46 -9.70 -2.76 7.21
N ILE A 47 -9.42 -1.53 7.67
CA ILE A 47 -9.55 -0.27 6.94
C ILE A 47 -8.14 0.24 6.57
N PRO A 48 -7.64 -0.05 5.36
CA PRO A 48 -6.38 0.51 4.92
C PRO A 48 -6.56 1.99 4.60
N CYS A 49 -5.65 2.82 5.10
CA CYS A 49 -5.60 4.24 4.78
C CYS A 49 -6.96 4.94 4.97
N GLU A 50 -7.40 5.10 6.21
CA GLU A 50 -8.70 5.67 6.61
C GLU A 50 -9.07 7.01 5.92
N LYS A 51 -8.06 7.79 5.51
CA LYS A 51 -8.25 9.03 4.73
C LYS A 51 -8.85 8.81 3.34
N LEU A 52 -8.65 7.62 2.77
CA LEU A 52 -9.19 7.18 1.49
C LEU A 52 -10.39 6.24 1.70
N CYS A 53 -10.31 5.36 2.70
CA CYS A 53 -11.33 4.38 3.03
C CYS A 53 -12.09 4.73 4.31
N HIS A 54 -13.40 4.94 4.23
CA HIS A 54 -14.25 5.13 5.42
C HIS A 54 -14.94 3.83 5.90
N ARG A 55 -14.50 2.67 5.40
CA ARG A 55 -15.12 1.37 5.70
C ARG A 55 -14.10 0.25 5.49
N PRO A 56 -14.27 -0.91 6.16
CA PRO A 56 -13.41 -2.07 5.95
C PRO A 56 -13.39 -2.51 4.51
N CYS A 57 -12.23 -2.97 4.05
CA CYS A 57 -12.08 -3.70 2.80
C CYS A 57 -12.79 -5.04 2.95
N LYS A 58 -14.12 -5.03 2.82
CA LYS A 58 -14.86 -6.25 2.64
C LYS A 58 -14.32 -6.92 1.38
N LYS A 59 -14.02 -8.22 1.47
CA LYS A 59 -13.72 -9.12 0.34
C LYS A 59 -14.97 -9.27 -0.54
N GLU A 60 -15.48 -8.16 -1.03
CA GLU A 60 -16.61 -8.10 -1.94
C GLU A 60 -16.01 -7.93 -3.33
N THR A 61 -16.04 -9.04 -4.07
CA THR A 61 -16.14 -9.13 -5.53
C THR A 61 -16.49 -7.81 -6.22
N PRO A 62 -15.90 -7.54 -7.40
CA PRO A 62 -15.78 -6.22 -8.04
C PRO A 62 -17.04 -5.35 -7.91
N LYS A 63 -17.05 -4.42 -6.96
CA LYS A 63 -18.14 -3.45 -6.84
C LYS A 63 -17.98 -2.33 -7.86
N LYS A 64 -18.77 -2.49 -8.92
CA LYS A 64 -19.12 -1.52 -9.97
C LYS A 64 -19.14 -0.08 -9.45
N LYS A 65 -18.51 0.79 -10.26
CA LYS A 65 -18.57 2.26 -10.24
C LYS A 65 -19.93 2.76 -9.75
N LYS A 66 -19.97 3.47 -8.61
CA LYS A 66 -21.12 4.34 -8.30
C LYS A 66 -21.08 5.53 -9.25
N LYS A 67 -21.86 5.43 -10.32
CA LYS A 67 -22.24 6.55 -11.20
C LYS A 67 -23.10 7.50 -10.36
N LYS A 68 -22.64 8.73 -10.20
CA LYS A 68 -23.42 9.85 -9.64
C LYS A 68 -24.43 10.25 -10.72
N GLY A 69 -25.73 10.19 -10.41
CA GLY A 69 -26.83 10.61 -11.26
C GLY A 69 -27.85 11.29 -10.37
#